data_AF-A0A929BX56-F1
#
_entry.id   AF-A0A929BX56-F1
#
_cell.length_a   1.000
_cell.length_b   1.000
_cell.length_c   1.000
_cell.angle_alpha   90.00
_cell.angle_beta   90.00
_cell.angle_gamma   90.00
#
_symmetry.space_group_name_H-M   'P 1'
#
loop_
_entity.id
_entity.type
_entity.pdbx_description
1 polymer ?
#
loop_
_entity_poly.entity_id
_entity_poly.type
_entity_poly.pdbx_seq_one_letter_code
_entity_poly.pdbx_strand_id
1 'polypeptide(L)'
;MNPVENNAWLALIAALAYLIGSFPTAYFVTRRMLGKDIRVEGSGNVGSMNTYSLIKGERSGKQATLGLVITMLTDLGKGVLAIYVARWLVFAGYNPAAALIIASTFVVLGHNYPFCFRFKKGGRGIAPL
;
A
#
# COMPACT_ATOMS: atom_id res chain seq x y z
N MET A 1 -3.88 11.51 29.42
CA MET A 1 -2.48 11.42 28.93
C MET A 1 -1.92 12.80 28.75
N ASN A 2 -0.63 12.98 29.00
CA ASN A 2 0.04 14.24 28.68
C ASN A 2 0.20 14.36 27.14
N PRO A 3 0.42 15.58 26.60
CA PRO A 3 0.56 15.78 25.16
C PRO A 3 1.67 14.94 24.51
N VAL A 4 2.73 14.60 25.26
CA VAL A 4 3.88 13.84 24.77
C VAL A 4 3.50 12.39 24.47
N GLU A 5 2.79 11.72 25.38
CA GLU A 5 2.31 10.35 25.19
C GLU A 5 1.37 10.25 23.99
N ASN A 6 0.45 11.20 23.85
CA ASN A 6 -0.47 11.27 22.71
C ASN A 6 0.29 11.37 21.37
N ASN A 7 1.29 12.24 21.29
CA ASN A 7 2.10 12.40 20.09
C ASN A 7 2.91 11.14 19.75
N ALA A 8 3.39 10.40 20.75
CA ALA A 8 4.12 9.15 20.54
C ALA A 8 3.24 8.07 19.87
N TRP A 9 1.98 7.94 20.30
CA TRP A 9 1.04 7.00 19.69
C TRP A 9 0.69 7.36 18.26
N LEU A 10 0.47 8.64 17.97
CA LEU A 10 0.22 9.11 16.61
C LEU A 10 1.41 8.86 15.68
N ALA A 11 2.64 9.06 16.18
CA ALA A 11 3.86 8.74 15.43
C ALA A 11 4.00 7.23 15.16
N LEU A 12 3.67 6.39 16.14
CA LEU A 12 3.66 4.94 15.96
C LEU A 12 2.64 4.51 14.89
N ILE A 13 1.44 5.07 14.92
CA ILE A 13 0.38 4.80 13.92
C ILE A 13 0.85 5.21 12.53
N ALA A 14 1.47 6.39 12.40
CA ALA A 14 2.04 6.85 11.14
C ALA A 14 3.08 5.85 10.59
N ALA A 15 4.01 5.40 11.44
CA ALA A 15 5.04 4.44 11.06
C ALA A 15 4.44 3.10 10.62
N LEU A 16 3.49 2.55 11.38
CA LEU A 16 2.84 1.27 11.05
C LEU A 16 2.04 1.36 9.75
N ALA A 17 1.23 2.41 9.57
CA ALA A 17 0.45 2.63 8.35
C ALA A 17 1.37 2.75 7.12
N TYR A 18 2.48 3.48 7.26
CA TYR A 18 3.48 3.61 6.20
C TYR A 18 4.13 2.27 5.82
N LEU A 19 4.47 1.44 6.80
CA LEU A 19 5.04 0.11 6.55
C LEU A 19 4.02 -0.82 5.86
N ILE A 20 2.76 -0.77 6.28
CA ILE A 20 1.65 -1.51 5.63
C ILE A 20 1.52 -1.07 4.17
N GLY A 21 1.50 0.24 3.93
CA GLY A 21 1.41 0.83 2.58
C GLY A 21 2.60 0.46 1.69
N SER A 22 3.80 0.39 2.29
CA SER A 22 5.06 0.09 1.61
C SER A 22 5.17 -1.33 1.06
N PHE A 23 4.22 -2.23 1.38
CA PHE A 23 4.27 -3.61 0.92
C PHE A 23 4.16 -3.68 -0.61
N PRO A 24 5.10 -4.32 -1.32
CA PRO A 24 5.20 -4.20 -2.78
C PRO A 24 4.36 -5.24 -3.53
N THR A 25 3.03 -5.19 -3.38
CA THR A 25 2.10 -6.19 -3.95
C THR A 25 2.26 -6.39 -5.45
N ALA A 26 2.17 -5.31 -6.24
CA ALA A 26 2.20 -5.41 -7.70
C ALA A 26 3.54 -5.99 -8.20
N TYR A 27 4.64 -5.66 -7.51
CA TYR A 27 5.96 -6.25 -7.79
C TYR A 27 5.94 -7.76 -7.59
N PHE A 28 5.42 -8.26 -6.47
CA PHE A 28 5.34 -9.71 -6.23
C PHE A 28 4.44 -10.41 -7.24
N VAL A 29 3.27 -9.83 -7.56
CA VAL A 29 2.34 -10.41 -8.54
C VAL A 29 2.99 -10.52 -9.92
N THR A 30 3.57 -9.43 -10.44
CA THR A 30 4.25 -9.43 -11.73
C THR A 30 5.45 -10.37 -11.74
N ARG A 31 6.29 -10.34 -10.69
CA ARG A 31 7.46 -11.22 -10.59
C ARG A 31 7.08 -12.69 -10.58
N ARG A 32 5.98 -13.07 -9.93
CA ARG A 32 5.52 -14.46 -9.84
C ARG A 32 4.83 -14.97 -11.11
N MET A 33 4.12 -14.10 -11.82
CA MET A 33 3.37 -14.50 -13.03
C MET A 33 4.20 -14.41 -14.31
N LEU A 34 5.12 -13.43 -14.39
CA LEU A 34 5.92 -13.15 -15.59
C LEU A 34 7.43 -13.32 -15.38
N GLY A 35 7.93 -13.39 -14.16
CA GLY A 35 9.37 -13.38 -13.87
C GLY A 35 10.02 -11.99 -14.03
N LYS A 36 9.24 -10.97 -14.39
CA LYS A 36 9.73 -9.63 -14.73
C LYS A 36 9.67 -8.65 -13.56
N ASP A 37 10.41 -7.56 -13.67
CA ASP A 37 10.41 -6.46 -12.72
C ASP A 37 9.49 -5.33 -13.21
N ILE A 38 8.33 -5.18 -12.56
CA ILE A 38 7.32 -4.16 -12.90
C ILE A 38 7.87 -2.72 -12.93
N ARG A 39 8.98 -2.44 -12.23
CA ARG A 39 9.55 -1.08 -12.11
C ARG A 39 10.29 -0.61 -13.37
N VAL A 40 10.64 -1.54 -14.25
CA VAL A 40 11.32 -1.29 -15.53
C VAL A 40 10.50 -1.75 -16.74
N GLU A 41 9.29 -2.26 -16.50
CA GLU A 41 8.40 -2.80 -17.52
C GLU A 41 7.14 -1.96 -17.67
N GLY A 42 6.64 -1.86 -18.90
CA GLY A 42 5.41 -1.11 -19.21
C GLY A 42 5.53 0.35 -18.78
N SER A 43 4.56 0.82 -17.99
CA SER A 43 4.57 2.20 -17.48
C SER A 43 5.58 2.43 -16.33
N GLY A 44 6.22 1.38 -15.81
CA GLY A 44 7.08 1.44 -14.63
C GLY A 44 6.34 1.66 -13.30
N ASN A 45 5.02 1.86 -13.32
CA ASN A 45 4.19 2.07 -12.14
C ASN A 45 3.94 0.75 -11.39
N VAL A 46 4.09 0.75 -10.06
CA VAL A 46 3.90 -0.45 -9.21
C VAL A 46 2.44 -0.56 -8.77
N GLY A 47 1.52 -0.63 -9.75
CA GLY A 47 0.08 -0.67 -9.51
C GLY A 47 -0.65 -1.75 -10.32
N SER A 48 -1.93 -1.95 -9.99
CA SER A 48 -2.79 -2.97 -10.58
C SER A 48 -2.96 -2.83 -12.10
N MET A 49 -3.07 -1.61 -12.63
CA MET A 49 -3.25 -1.40 -14.07
C MET A 49 -1.99 -1.75 -14.88
N ASN A 50 -0.79 -1.43 -14.38
CA ASN A 50 0.44 -1.85 -15.05
C ASN A 50 0.59 -3.38 -14.99
N THR A 51 0.25 -3.98 -13.85
CA THR A 51 0.21 -5.44 -13.67
C THR A 51 -0.72 -6.10 -14.70
N TYR A 52 -1.93 -5.58 -14.87
CA TYR A 52 -2.89 -6.07 -15.86
C TYR A 52 -2.35 -5.98 -17.29
N SER A 53 -1.85 -4.81 -17.69
CA SER A 53 -1.36 -4.58 -19.05
C SER A 53 -0.17 -5.49 -19.40
N LEU A 54 0.77 -5.66 -18.47
CA LEU A 54 1.92 -6.55 -18.66
C LEU A 54 1.49 -8.01 -18.79
N ILE A 55 0.62 -8.49 -17.89
CA ILE A 55 0.17 -9.88 -17.94
C ILE A 55 -0.67 -10.15 -19.19
N LYS A 56 -1.55 -9.21 -19.60
CA LYS A 56 -2.36 -9.35 -20.81
C LYS A 56 -1.51 -9.47 -22.08
N GLY A 57 -0.34 -8.84 -22.11
CA GLY A 57 0.59 -8.91 -23.25
C GLY A 57 1.29 -10.26 -23.42
N GLU A 58 1.43 -11.05 -22.35
CA GLU A 58 2.25 -12.28 -22.37
C GLU A 58 1.50 -13.54 -21.94
N ARG A 59 0.32 -13.39 -21.35
CA ARG A 59 -0.46 -14.47 -20.72
C ARG A 59 -1.94 -14.35 -21.12
N SER A 60 -2.74 -15.32 -20.70
CA SER A 60 -4.17 -15.32 -21.02
C SER A 60 -4.91 -14.15 -20.35
N GLY A 61 -6.00 -13.68 -20.97
CA GLY A 61 -6.83 -12.62 -20.40
C GLY A 61 -7.37 -12.95 -19.00
N LYS A 62 -7.65 -14.22 -18.72
CA LYS A 62 -8.06 -14.69 -17.37
C LYS A 62 -6.95 -14.48 -16.34
N GLN A 63 -5.70 -14.74 -16.71
CA GLN A 63 -4.54 -14.50 -15.84
C GLN A 63 -4.31 -13.01 -15.63
N ALA A 64 -4.50 -12.18 -16.66
CA ALA A 64 -4.40 -10.73 -16.52
C ALA A 64 -5.43 -10.18 -15.52
N THR A 65 -6.70 -10.58 -15.65
CA THR A 65 -7.76 -10.18 -14.71
C THR A 65 -7.45 -10.67 -13.29
N LEU A 66 -6.93 -11.88 -13.11
CA LEU A 66 -6.52 -12.38 -11.81
C LEU A 66 -5.43 -11.50 -11.19
N GLY A 67 -4.39 -11.15 -11.95
CA GLY A 67 -3.32 -10.26 -11.48
C GLY A 67 -3.81 -8.86 -11.11
N LEU A 68 -4.74 -8.30 -11.90
CA LEU A 68 -5.41 -7.04 -11.60
C LEU A 68 -6.15 -7.09 -10.26
N VAL A 69 -7.03 -8.09 -10.10
CA VAL A 69 -7.90 -8.24 -8.93
C VAL A 69 -7.07 -8.48 -7.67
N ILE A 70 -6.08 -9.38 -7.72
CA ILE A 70 -5.21 -9.64 -6.55
C ILE A 70 -4.48 -8.38 -6.14
N THR A 71 -3.88 -7.66 -7.10
CA THR A 71 -3.13 -6.44 -6.80
C THR A 71 -4.04 -5.38 -6.19
N MET A 72 -5.18 -5.12 -6.82
CA MET A 72 -6.14 -4.11 -6.39
C MET A 72 -6.75 -4.43 -5.02
N LEU A 73 -7.20 -5.66 -4.79
CA LEU A 73 -7.78 -6.07 -3.50
C LEU A 73 -6.76 -6.02 -2.38
N THR A 74 -5.50 -6.38 -2.64
CA THR A 74 -4.46 -6.29 -1.62
C THR A 74 -4.12 -4.83 -1.33
N ASP A 75 -4.07 -3.95 -2.34
CA ASP A 75 -3.81 -2.52 -2.14
C ASP A 75 -4.96 -1.83 -1.37
N LEU A 76 -6.21 -2.16 -1.66
CA LEU A 76 -7.38 -1.78 -0.84
C LEU A 76 -7.27 -2.33 0.58
N GLY A 77 -6.91 -3.60 0.71
CA GLY A 77 -6.72 -4.28 1.98
C GLY A 77 -5.68 -3.61 2.89
N LYS A 78 -4.64 -2.99 2.33
CA LYS A 78 -3.66 -2.19 3.10
C LYS A 78 -4.31 -0.98 3.77
N GLY A 79 -5.16 -0.25 3.05
CA GLY A 79 -5.88 0.90 3.58
C GLY A 79 -6.79 0.50 4.73
N VAL A 80 -7.60 -0.56 4.52
CA VAL A 80 -8.47 -1.14 5.55
C VAL A 80 -7.66 -1.61 6.76
N LEU A 81 -6.54 -2.30 6.54
CA LEU A 81 -5.67 -2.79 7.60
C LEU A 81 -5.04 -1.65 8.40
N ALA A 82 -4.55 -0.60 7.74
CA ALA A 82 -3.97 0.57 8.40
C ALA A 82 -5.01 1.28 9.30
N ILE A 83 -6.24 1.46 8.79
CA ILE A 83 -7.35 2.02 9.56
C ILE A 83 -7.71 1.10 10.73
N TYR A 84 -7.79 -0.21 10.52
CA TYR A 84 -8.12 -1.16 11.58
C TYR A 84 -7.07 -1.16 12.70
N VAL A 85 -5.78 -1.15 12.36
CA VAL A 85 -4.68 -1.02 13.33
C VAL A 85 -4.78 0.30 14.10
N ALA A 86 -5.03 1.41 13.41
CA ALA A 86 -5.21 2.72 14.04
C ALA A 86 -6.46 2.80 14.94
N ARG A 87 -7.50 2.00 14.68
CA ARG A 87 -8.68 1.90 15.56
C ARG A 87 -8.44 0.98 16.74
N TRP A 88 -7.69 -0.10 16.55
CA TRP A 88 -7.38 -1.05 17.61
C TRP A 88 -6.47 -0.44 18.68
N LEU A 89 -5.59 0.48 18.29
CA LEU A 89 -4.75 1.22 19.22
C LEU A 89 -5.51 2.32 20.01
N VAL A 90 -6.80 2.58 19.74
CA VAL A 90 -7.57 3.72 20.32
C VAL A 90 -7.65 3.66 21.85
N PHE A 91 -7.50 2.48 22.44
CA PHE A 91 -7.39 2.31 23.88
C PHE A 91 -6.23 3.08 24.52
N ALA A 92 -5.28 3.58 23.70
CA ALA A 92 -4.16 4.39 24.14
C ALA A 92 -4.45 5.89 24.29
N GLY A 93 -5.72 6.34 24.30
CA GLY A 93 -6.09 7.68 24.78
C GLY A 93 -5.73 8.88 23.89
N TYR A 94 -5.43 8.65 22.61
CA TYR A 94 -5.19 9.69 21.60
C TYR A 94 -6.48 10.14 20.90
N ASN A 95 -6.42 11.24 20.12
CA ASN A 95 -7.56 11.70 19.33
C ASN A 95 -7.83 10.73 18.16
N PRO A 96 -8.99 10.03 18.14
CA PRO A 96 -9.28 9.00 17.14
C PRO A 96 -9.42 9.57 15.72
N ALA A 97 -9.92 10.80 15.56
CA ALA A 97 -10.01 11.44 14.25
C ALA A 97 -8.62 11.73 13.68
N ALA A 98 -7.70 12.23 14.51
CA ALA A 98 -6.31 12.47 14.10
C ALA A 98 -5.61 11.17 13.69
N ALA A 99 -5.81 10.08 14.45
CA ALA A 99 -5.23 8.79 14.13
C ALA A 99 -5.72 8.21 12.80
N LEU A 100 -7.01 8.35 12.47
CA LEU A 100 -7.56 7.91 11.19
C LEU A 100 -6.98 8.69 10.01
N ILE A 101 -6.88 10.02 10.13
CA ILE A 101 -6.29 10.89 9.10
C ILE A 101 -4.81 10.55 8.89
N ILE A 102 -4.07 10.35 9.98
CA ILE A 102 -2.66 9.97 9.91
C ILE A 102 -2.50 8.60 9.27
N ALA A 103 -3.30 7.61 9.67
CA ALA A 103 -3.21 6.26 9.11
C ALA A 103 -3.52 6.23 7.60
N SER A 104 -4.60 6.89 7.15
CA SER A 104 -4.95 6.96 5.74
C SER A 104 -3.91 7.72 4.91
N THR A 105 -3.34 8.80 5.46
CA THR A 105 -2.30 9.56 4.78
C THR A 105 -1.02 8.72 4.63
N PHE A 106 -0.55 8.10 5.72
CA PHE A 106 0.73 7.39 5.72
C PHE A 106 0.69 6.07 4.95
N VAL A 107 -0.46 5.36 4.90
CA VAL A 107 -0.58 4.17 4.04
C VAL A 107 -0.49 4.52 2.56
N VAL A 108 -1.07 5.65 2.14
CA VAL A 108 -0.96 6.16 0.76
C VAL A 108 0.47 6.60 0.47
N LEU A 109 1.13 7.30 1.41
CA LEU A 109 2.55 7.68 1.28
C LEU A 109 3.45 6.45 1.16
N GLY A 110 3.22 5.41 1.96
CA GLY A 110 3.95 4.14 1.88
C GLY A 110 3.76 3.45 0.53
N HIS A 111 2.55 3.48 -0.02
CA HIS A 111 2.27 2.89 -1.34
C HIS A 111 2.95 3.67 -2.48
N ASN A 112 3.01 5.00 -2.39
CA ASN A 112 3.60 5.86 -3.42
C ASN A 112 5.13 5.89 -3.34
N TYR A 113 5.69 5.85 -2.13
CA TYR A 113 7.12 5.97 -1.84
C TYR A 113 7.61 4.81 -0.97
N PRO A 114 7.44 3.55 -1.37
CA PRO A 114 7.72 2.41 -0.50
C PRO A 114 9.18 2.32 -0.06
N PHE A 115 9.39 2.03 1.21
CA PHE A 115 10.73 1.83 1.80
C PHE A 115 11.52 0.73 1.06
N CYS A 116 10.86 -0.36 0.69
CA CYS A 116 11.47 -1.48 -0.04
C CYS A 116 12.15 -1.07 -1.36
N PHE A 117 11.73 0.05 -1.95
CA PHE A 117 12.26 0.59 -3.20
C PHE A 117 13.02 1.89 -3.02
N ARG A 118 13.56 2.14 -1.82
CA ARG A 118 14.33 3.34 -1.47
C ARG A 118 13.57 4.63 -1.84
N PHE A 119 12.25 4.61 -1.65
CA PHE A 119 11.36 5.76 -1.86
C PHE A 119 11.28 6.29 -3.31
N LYS A 120 11.72 5.53 -4.33
CA LYS A 120 11.82 6.03 -5.72
C LYS A 120 10.68 5.66 -6.66
N LYS A 121 10.12 4.45 -6.55
CA LYS A 121 9.15 3.91 -7.53
C LYS A 121 8.07 3.09 -6.84
N GLY A 122 6.95 3.72 -6.48
CA GLY A 122 5.76 3.05 -5.95
C GLY A 122 4.57 3.08 -6.92
N GLY A 123 3.38 2.99 -6.34
CA GLY A 123 2.12 3.19 -7.07
C GLY A 123 1.70 4.66 -7.11
N ARG A 124 0.43 4.91 -7.52
CA ARG A 124 -0.16 6.26 -7.61
C ARG A 124 -1.15 6.58 -6.49
N GLY A 125 -1.37 5.65 -5.56
CA GLY A 125 -2.15 5.91 -4.36
C GLY A 125 -3.67 5.88 -4.58
N ILE A 126 -4.16 5.46 -5.74
CA ILE A 126 -5.60 5.41 -6.04
C ILE A 126 -6.31 4.28 -5.29
N ALA A 127 -5.68 3.11 -5.21
CA ALA A 127 -6.27 1.92 -4.58
C ALA A 127 -6.24 1.92 -3.03
N PRO A 128 -5.17 2.38 -2.35
CA PRO A 128 -5.13 2.41 -0.89
C PRO A 128 -5.75 3.66 -0.24
N LEU A 129 -6.32 4.59 -1.03
CA LEU A 129 -6.94 5.83 -0.55
C LEU A 129 -8.19 5.57 0.30
#